data_AF-A0A814XWD6-F1
#
_entry.id   AF-A0A814XWD6-F1
#
_cell.length_a   1.000
_cell.length_b   1.000
_cell.length_c   1.000
_cell.angle_alpha   90.00
_cell.angle_beta   90.00
_cell.angle_gamma   90.00
#
_symmetry.space_group_name_H-M   'P 1'
#
loop_
_entity.id
_entity.type
_entity.pdbx_description
1 polymer ?
#
loop_
_entity_poly.entity_id
_entity_poly.type
_entity_poly.pdbx_seq_one_letter_code
_entity_poly.pdbx_strand_id
1 'polypeptide(L)'
;MGPKKETKEASASAKKKDTPTATATASAKKPTKPTGSATTTTKVVTKERKEKVKTTALKAKQRVVRGNQLTRKRKIYTKPRFRRPFTLRLQRQPKYPRRSVPKRNRLDHFAIVKYPLTTESAMKKIEDNNTLVFIVNIRANKPLIKQAVKKMYDVEAEKVNTLIRPDGEKKAYVRLKADHDALDVANRIGII
;
A
#
# COMPACT_ATOMS: atom_id res chain seq x y z
N MET A 1 6.14 21.92 -19.74
CA MET A 1 4.72 22.03 -20.13
C MET A 1 3.96 20.90 -19.42
N GLY A 2 3.06 21.22 -18.49
CA GLY A 2 2.09 20.24 -17.97
C GLY A 2 0.90 20.06 -18.93
N PRO A 3 -0.17 19.30 -18.58
CA PRO A 3 -0.42 18.58 -17.33
C PRO A 3 -0.82 17.09 -17.49
N LYS A 4 -0.77 16.36 -16.37
CA LYS A 4 -1.50 15.10 -16.13
C LYS A 4 -2.99 15.39 -15.86
N LYS A 5 -3.88 14.49 -16.31
CA LYS A 5 -5.24 14.24 -15.80
C LYS A 5 -5.62 12.81 -16.21
N GLU A 6 -6.35 11.99 -15.47
CA GLU A 6 -6.94 12.04 -14.13
C GLU A 6 -7.55 10.65 -13.92
N THR A 7 -7.35 10.01 -12.76
CA THR A 7 -8.38 9.15 -12.18
C THR A 7 -8.38 9.43 -10.68
N LYS A 8 -9.40 10.17 -10.24
CA LYS A 8 -9.84 10.25 -8.86
C LYS A 8 -10.65 8.99 -8.56
N GLU A 9 -10.34 8.31 -7.47
CA GLU A 9 -11.31 7.49 -6.76
C GLU A 9 -11.48 8.09 -5.36
N ALA A 10 -12.74 8.39 -5.02
CA ALA A 10 -13.18 8.74 -3.69
C ALA A 10 -14.15 7.65 -3.22
N SER A 11 -13.95 7.23 -1.97
CA SER A 11 -14.94 6.77 -0.99
C SER A 11 -15.97 5.72 -1.40
N ALA A 12 -16.00 4.59 -0.70
CA ALA A 12 -16.82 4.46 0.51
C ALA A 12 -16.74 3.06 1.12
N SER A 13 -16.92 3.04 2.43
CA SER A 13 -16.79 1.96 3.40
C SER A 13 -18.00 1.02 3.47
N ALA A 14 -17.79 -0.28 3.72
CA ALA A 14 -18.68 -1.09 4.57
C ALA A 14 -18.00 -2.37 5.08
N LYS A 15 -18.06 -2.56 6.41
CA LYS A 15 -17.85 -3.78 7.21
C LYS A 15 -18.81 -4.90 6.73
N LYS A 16 -18.62 -6.23 6.85
CA LYS A 16 -18.11 -7.12 7.91
C LYS A 16 -18.11 -8.57 7.34
N LYS A 17 -17.16 -9.42 7.76
CA LYS A 17 -17.31 -10.81 8.28
C LYS A 17 -18.34 -11.76 7.61
N ASP A 18 -18.08 -13.01 7.23
CA ASP A 18 -17.37 -14.12 7.90
C ASP A 18 -17.07 -15.25 6.89
N THR A 19 -16.00 -16.02 7.14
CA THR A 19 -15.78 -17.38 6.61
C THR A 19 -16.49 -18.41 7.49
N PRO A 20 -16.90 -19.58 6.96
CA PRO A 20 -16.10 -20.78 7.26
C PRO A 20 -16.01 -21.85 6.15
N THR A 21 -14.77 -22.32 6.01
CA THR A 21 -14.21 -23.67 5.80
C THR A 21 -15.13 -24.90 5.80
N ALA A 22 -14.91 -25.84 4.86
CA ALA A 22 -14.70 -27.31 5.03
C ALA A 22 -14.93 -28.07 3.69
N THR A 23 -13.92 -28.61 3.00
CA THR A 23 -13.33 -29.99 3.02
C THR A 23 -14.18 -31.16 2.50
N ALA A 24 -13.51 -31.99 1.65
CA ALA A 24 -13.74 -33.42 1.33
C ALA A 24 -14.91 -33.75 0.36
N THR A 25 -14.92 -34.75 -0.55
CA THR A 25 -14.03 -35.85 -0.97
C THR A 25 -14.58 -36.46 -2.28
N ALA A 26 -13.79 -37.32 -2.93
CA ALA A 26 -13.97 -37.95 -4.24
C ALA A 26 -15.17 -38.93 -4.40
N SER A 27 -15.62 -39.16 -5.64
CA SER A 27 -15.75 -40.50 -6.27
C SER A 27 -16.46 -40.45 -7.65
N ALA A 28 -16.04 -41.36 -8.54
CA ALA A 28 -16.48 -41.50 -9.93
C ALA A 28 -17.49 -42.65 -10.11
N LYS A 29 -18.43 -42.52 -11.07
CA LYS A 29 -19.10 -43.66 -11.75
C LYS A 29 -19.72 -43.23 -13.10
N LYS A 30 -19.65 -44.11 -14.11
CA LYS A 30 -20.19 -44.02 -15.49
C LYS A 30 -21.03 -45.29 -15.77
N PRO A 31 -21.69 -45.51 -16.93
CA PRO A 31 -22.98 -45.00 -17.46
C PRO A 31 -24.03 -46.12 -17.80
N THR A 32 -25.22 -45.76 -18.28
CA THR A 32 -26.15 -46.64 -19.04
C THR A 32 -26.78 -45.91 -20.26
N LYS A 33 -27.24 -46.68 -21.27
CA LYS A 33 -27.61 -46.31 -22.68
C LYS A 33 -29.06 -46.76 -23.02
N PRO A 34 -29.79 -46.14 -23.99
CA PRO A 34 -30.42 -46.87 -25.14
C PRO A 34 -30.49 -46.03 -26.47
N THR A 35 -30.27 -46.51 -27.72
CA THR A 35 -31.12 -47.20 -28.78
C THR A 35 -32.47 -46.51 -29.13
N GLY A 36 -32.93 -46.22 -30.38
CA GLY A 36 -32.53 -46.44 -31.80
C GLY A 36 -33.51 -45.81 -32.87
N SER A 37 -33.33 -46.14 -34.17
CA SER A 37 -34.18 -46.00 -35.41
C SER A 37 -33.67 -45.09 -36.57
N ALA A 38 -33.60 -45.65 -37.79
CA ALA A 38 -33.03 -45.05 -39.01
C ALA A 38 -33.70 -45.59 -40.28
N THR A 39 -34.12 -44.75 -41.26
CA THR A 39 -34.15 -45.13 -42.69
C THR A 39 -34.02 -43.96 -43.68
N THR A 40 -34.39 -42.71 -43.38
CA THR A 40 -34.24 -41.57 -44.35
C THR A 40 -32.85 -40.91 -44.33
N THR A 41 -32.01 -41.26 -43.34
CA THR A 41 -30.71 -40.61 -43.06
C THR A 41 -29.55 -41.13 -43.92
N THR A 42 -29.67 -42.25 -44.63
CA THR A 42 -28.52 -42.93 -45.26
C THR A 42 -27.96 -42.22 -46.51
N LYS A 43 -28.79 -41.56 -47.34
CA LYS A 43 -28.31 -40.85 -48.55
C LYS A 43 -27.69 -39.47 -48.26
N VAL A 44 -28.16 -38.76 -47.24
CA VAL A 44 -27.58 -37.46 -46.82
C VAL A 44 -26.26 -37.69 -46.07
N VAL A 45 -26.24 -38.69 -45.18
CA VAL A 45 -25.03 -39.09 -44.44
C VAL A 45 -23.90 -39.56 -45.38
N THR A 46 -24.24 -40.19 -46.52
CA THR A 46 -23.23 -40.61 -47.52
C THR A 46 -22.66 -39.45 -48.34
N LYS A 47 -23.44 -38.42 -48.68
CA LYS A 47 -22.91 -37.20 -49.33
C LYS A 47 -22.03 -36.39 -48.39
N GLU A 48 -22.44 -36.18 -47.14
CA GLU A 48 -21.63 -35.50 -46.14
C GLU A 48 -20.34 -36.25 -45.80
N ARG A 49 -20.39 -37.59 -45.75
CA ARG A 49 -19.17 -38.40 -45.60
C ARG A 49 -18.21 -38.17 -46.77
N LYS A 50 -18.70 -38.13 -48.01
CA LYS A 50 -17.85 -37.89 -49.20
C LYS A 50 -17.21 -36.50 -49.17
N GLU A 51 -17.95 -35.47 -48.79
CA GLU A 51 -17.43 -34.09 -48.59
C GLU A 51 -16.36 -34.03 -47.48
N LYS A 52 -16.64 -34.67 -46.33
CA LYS A 52 -15.68 -34.78 -45.21
C LYS A 52 -14.42 -35.54 -45.62
N VAL A 53 -14.54 -36.63 -46.38
CA VAL A 53 -13.39 -37.40 -46.89
C VAL A 53 -12.57 -36.57 -47.88
N LYS A 54 -13.21 -35.84 -48.82
CA LYS A 54 -12.54 -34.95 -49.76
C LYS A 54 -11.77 -33.83 -49.04
N THR A 55 -12.39 -33.18 -48.05
CA THR A 55 -11.72 -32.12 -47.28
C THR A 55 -10.56 -32.64 -46.43
N THR A 56 -10.67 -33.84 -45.85
CA THR A 56 -9.54 -34.48 -45.17
C THR A 56 -8.41 -34.86 -46.14
N ALA A 57 -8.73 -35.35 -47.35
CA ALA A 57 -7.75 -35.70 -48.36
C ALA A 57 -7.03 -34.46 -48.91
N LEU A 58 -7.75 -33.35 -49.13
CA LEU A 58 -7.15 -32.07 -49.55
C LEU A 58 -6.25 -31.48 -48.44
N LYS A 59 -6.67 -31.54 -47.18
CA LYS A 59 -5.83 -31.13 -46.03
C LYS A 59 -4.58 -32.01 -45.88
N ALA A 60 -4.70 -33.31 -46.12
CA ALA A 60 -3.57 -34.24 -46.13
C ALA A 60 -2.61 -33.95 -47.29
N LYS A 61 -3.13 -33.76 -48.52
CA LYS A 61 -2.34 -33.38 -49.70
C LYS A 61 -1.59 -32.07 -49.46
N GLN A 62 -2.26 -31.05 -48.91
CA GLN A 62 -1.61 -29.77 -48.57
C GLN A 62 -0.54 -29.90 -47.49
N ARG A 63 -0.71 -30.79 -46.50
CA ARG A 63 0.32 -31.10 -45.49
C ARG A 63 1.51 -31.87 -46.07
N VAL A 64 1.28 -32.80 -46.97
CA VAL A 64 2.34 -33.59 -47.65
C VAL A 64 3.15 -32.70 -48.59
N VAL A 65 2.49 -31.84 -49.38
CA VAL A 65 3.16 -30.89 -50.31
C VAL A 65 3.98 -29.84 -49.56
N ARG A 66 3.49 -29.35 -48.41
CA ARG A 66 4.26 -28.43 -47.56
C ARG A 66 5.37 -29.12 -46.75
N GLY A 67 5.40 -30.45 -46.69
CA GLY A 67 6.34 -31.24 -45.92
C GLY A 67 6.34 -30.94 -44.41
N ASN A 68 7.33 -31.48 -43.69
CA ASN A 68 7.56 -31.21 -42.26
C ASN A 68 8.25 -29.86 -41.99
N GLN A 69 8.23 -28.93 -42.95
CA GLN A 69 8.75 -27.58 -42.79
C GLN A 69 7.76 -26.73 -41.96
N LEU A 70 7.60 -27.09 -40.69
CA LEU A 70 7.22 -26.14 -39.67
C LEU A 70 8.33 -25.10 -39.63
N THR A 71 8.09 -23.91 -40.19
CA THR A 71 8.96 -22.76 -39.97
C THR A 71 9.10 -22.60 -38.45
N ARG A 72 10.24 -23.04 -37.90
CA ARG A 72 10.51 -22.95 -36.47
C ARG A 72 10.55 -21.48 -36.10
N LYS A 73 9.43 -20.95 -35.60
CA LYS A 73 9.39 -19.62 -35.01
C LYS A 73 10.28 -19.63 -33.76
N ARG A 74 11.53 -19.21 -33.92
CA ARG A 74 12.46 -19.00 -32.80
C ARG A 74 12.13 -17.68 -32.13
N LYS A 75 12.36 -17.60 -30.82
CA LYS A 75 12.34 -16.34 -30.09
C LYS A 75 13.50 -15.47 -30.59
N ILE A 76 13.19 -14.37 -31.26
CA ILE A 76 14.19 -13.45 -31.81
C ILE A 76 14.69 -12.56 -30.66
N TYR A 77 16.00 -12.60 -30.39
CA TYR A 77 16.66 -11.69 -29.47
C TYR A 77 17.24 -10.54 -30.29
N THR A 78 16.69 -9.34 -30.16
CA THR A 78 17.12 -8.15 -30.92
C THR A 78 18.37 -7.47 -30.33
N LYS A 79 18.79 -7.88 -29.13
CA LYS A 79 19.97 -7.34 -28.43
C LYS A 79 21.02 -8.43 -28.27
N PRO A 80 22.32 -8.11 -28.42
CA PRO A 80 23.40 -9.09 -28.23
C PRO A 80 23.61 -9.46 -26.76
N ARG A 81 23.11 -8.64 -25.82
CA ARG A 81 23.25 -8.85 -24.38
C ARG A 81 22.07 -9.64 -23.81
N PHE A 82 22.37 -10.78 -23.19
CA PHE A 82 21.41 -11.54 -22.40
C PHE A 82 21.00 -10.76 -21.15
N ARG A 83 19.69 -10.65 -20.91
CA ARG A 83 19.12 -10.05 -19.68
C ARG A 83 18.46 -11.16 -18.87
N ARG A 84 18.78 -11.23 -17.58
CA ARG A 84 18.09 -12.12 -16.65
C ARG A 84 16.58 -11.82 -16.73
N PRO A 85 15.71 -12.82 -16.96
CA PRO A 85 14.27 -12.60 -16.97
C PRO A 85 13.82 -12.17 -15.58
N PHE A 86 12.78 -11.33 -15.54
CA PHE A 86 12.13 -11.02 -14.28
C PHE A 86 11.44 -12.29 -13.78
N THR A 87 11.90 -12.77 -12.63
CA THR A 87 11.35 -13.95 -11.95
C THR A 87 10.47 -13.50 -10.78
N LEU A 88 9.49 -14.32 -10.40
CA LEU A 88 8.73 -14.11 -9.17
C LEU A 88 9.69 -14.00 -7.98
N ARG A 89 9.53 -12.95 -7.17
CA ARG A 89 10.24 -12.79 -5.89
C ARG A 89 9.19 -12.87 -4.79
N LEU A 90 9.17 -14.00 -4.09
CA LEU A 90 8.26 -14.21 -2.97
C LEU A 90 8.60 -13.25 -1.83
N GLN A 91 7.57 -12.79 -1.12
CA GLN A 91 7.75 -12.01 0.11
C GLN A 91 8.35 -12.89 1.21
N ARG A 92 9.08 -12.28 2.14
CA ARG A 92 9.67 -13.00 3.27
C ARG A 92 8.57 -13.45 4.24
N GLN A 93 8.46 -14.77 4.44
CA GLN A 93 7.59 -15.41 5.44
C GLN A 93 8.46 -16.14 6.48
N PRO A 94 8.92 -15.47 7.55
CA PRO A 94 9.74 -16.12 8.57
C PRO A 94 8.91 -17.11 9.39
N LYS A 95 9.48 -18.27 9.73
CA LYS A 95 8.81 -19.31 10.53
C LYS A 95 8.61 -18.94 12.00
N TYR A 96 9.46 -18.05 12.52
CA TYR A 96 9.41 -17.55 13.89
C TYR A 96 9.70 -16.04 13.92
N PRO A 97 9.13 -15.30 14.88
CA PRO A 97 9.44 -13.88 15.03
C PRO A 97 10.87 -13.70 15.53
N ARG A 98 11.59 -12.69 15.01
CA ARG A 98 12.97 -12.38 15.42
C ARG A 98 13.10 -11.81 16.83
N ARG A 99 11.99 -11.29 17.37
CA ARG A 99 11.87 -10.76 18.73
C ARG A 99 10.53 -11.21 19.27
N SER A 100 10.50 -11.62 20.53
CA SER A 100 9.27 -12.05 21.20
C SER A 100 8.25 -10.91 21.32
N VAL A 101 8.71 -9.70 21.64
CA VAL A 101 7.86 -8.52 21.86
C VAL A 101 8.35 -7.33 21.03
N PRO A 102 7.45 -6.53 20.41
CA PRO A 102 7.84 -5.28 19.78
C PRO A 102 8.37 -4.26 20.80
N LYS A 103 9.30 -3.40 20.37
CA LYS A 103 9.87 -2.37 21.24
C LYS A 103 8.84 -1.25 21.46
N ARG A 104 8.65 -0.82 22.71
CA ARG A 104 7.85 0.37 23.02
C ARG A 104 8.52 1.67 22.56
N ASN A 105 7.71 2.63 22.14
CA ASN A 105 8.18 3.98 21.84
C ASN A 105 8.61 4.66 23.15
N ARG A 106 9.89 5.05 23.24
CA ARG A 106 10.45 5.74 24.43
C ARG A 106 10.33 7.26 24.35
N LEU A 107 9.92 7.79 23.20
CA LEU A 107 9.81 9.21 22.92
C LEU A 107 8.32 9.54 22.81
N ASP A 108 7.69 9.61 23.98
CA ASP A 108 6.28 9.98 24.14
C ASP A 108 6.13 11.50 24.31
N HIS A 109 4.89 11.97 24.49
CA HIS A 109 4.59 13.40 24.55
C HIS A 109 5.30 14.09 25.74
N PHE A 110 5.35 13.42 26.90
CA PHE A 110 6.06 13.88 28.09
C PHE A 110 7.58 13.86 27.94
N ALA A 111 8.15 12.88 27.23
CA ALA A 111 9.59 12.88 26.94
C ALA A 111 9.98 13.89 25.86
N ILE A 112 9.02 14.32 25.00
CA ILE A 112 9.25 15.35 23.98
C ILE A 112 9.34 16.72 24.64
N VAL A 113 8.28 17.17 25.33
CA VAL A 113 8.22 18.49 25.99
C VAL A 113 8.65 18.32 27.44
N LYS A 114 9.85 18.81 27.78
CA LYS A 114 10.40 18.61 29.13
C LYS A 114 9.84 19.62 30.12
N TYR A 115 10.08 20.90 29.87
CA TYR A 115 9.67 21.99 30.75
C TYR A 115 9.56 23.31 29.96
N PRO A 116 8.70 24.24 30.39
CA PRO A 116 8.62 25.59 29.83
C PRO A 116 9.85 26.42 30.21
N LEU A 117 10.26 27.33 29.33
CA LEU A 117 11.39 28.22 29.60
C LEU A 117 10.89 29.54 30.21
N THR A 118 11.34 29.86 31.43
CA THR A 118 10.84 30.96 32.25
C THR A 118 11.74 32.20 32.23
N THR A 119 12.63 32.33 31.24
CA THR A 119 13.53 33.49 31.13
C THR A 119 12.78 34.75 30.75
N GLU A 120 13.27 35.93 31.13
CA GLU A 120 12.67 37.23 30.77
C GLU A 120 12.37 37.36 29.26
N SER A 121 13.31 36.95 28.42
CA SER A 121 13.13 36.95 26.96
C SER A 121 12.02 36.03 26.47
N ALA A 122 11.72 34.96 27.21
CA ALA A 122 10.63 34.04 26.94
C ALA A 122 9.30 34.59 27.45
N MET A 123 9.27 35.23 28.62
CA MET A 123 8.06 35.89 29.13
C MET A 123 7.58 36.99 28.18
N LYS A 124 8.49 37.84 27.69
CA LYS A 124 8.20 38.83 26.63
C LYS A 124 7.60 38.20 25.36
N LYS A 125 8.02 36.98 25.01
CA LYS A 125 7.51 36.25 23.84
C LYS A 125 6.11 35.68 24.06
N ILE A 126 5.71 35.42 25.30
CA ILE A 126 4.36 35.01 25.66
C ILE A 126 3.41 36.21 25.46
N GLU A 127 3.80 37.38 25.97
CA GLU A 127 3.05 38.63 25.90
C GLU A 127 2.93 39.18 24.47
N ASP A 128 4.06 39.43 23.79
CA ASP A 128 4.07 40.21 22.53
C ASP A 128 3.62 39.40 21.30
N ASN A 129 3.90 38.10 21.29
CA ASN A 129 3.88 37.29 20.07
C ASN A 129 2.93 36.09 20.13
N ASN A 130 2.23 35.89 21.26
CA ASN A 130 1.43 34.70 21.52
C ASN A 130 2.24 33.41 21.30
N THR A 131 3.45 33.36 21.89
CA THR A 131 4.38 32.24 21.73
C THR A 131 4.83 31.65 23.06
N LEU A 132 4.62 30.35 23.23
CA LEU A 132 5.17 29.58 24.35
C LEU A 132 6.56 29.07 24.02
N VAL A 133 7.47 29.14 24.98
CA VAL A 133 8.84 28.67 24.82
C VAL A 133 9.05 27.43 25.68
N PHE A 134 9.46 26.33 25.04
CA PHE A 134 9.71 25.06 25.73
C PHE A 134 11.14 24.60 25.54
N ILE A 135 11.65 23.88 26.54
CA ILE A 135 12.77 23.00 26.40
C ILE A 135 12.29 21.60 26.02
N VAL A 136 12.91 21.06 24.98
CA VAL A 136 12.45 19.88 24.26
C VAL A 136 13.61 18.91 24.10
N ASN A 137 13.30 17.62 23.93
CA ASN A 137 14.26 16.60 23.54
C ASN A 137 14.95 16.93 22.20
N ILE A 138 16.28 16.72 22.15
CA ILE A 138 17.12 16.95 20.96
C ILE A 138 16.64 16.15 19.75
N ARG A 139 16.06 14.96 19.98
CA ARG A 139 15.58 14.09 18.89
C ARG A 139 14.19 14.46 18.37
N ALA A 140 13.48 15.39 19.01
CA ALA A 140 12.13 15.75 18.62
C ALA A 140 12.11 16.66 17.38
N ASN A 141 11.23 16.34 16.43
CA ASN A 141 11.00 17.14 15.22
C ASN A 141 9.84 18.12 15.43
N LYS A 142 9.77 19.18 14.62
CA LYS A 142 8.72 20.20 14.72
C LYS A 142 7.28 19.64 14.73
N PRO A 143 6.91 18.66 13.86
CA PRO A 143 5.56 18.07 13.90
C PRO A 143 5.28 17.30 15.19
N LEU A 144 6.29 16.63 15.76
CA LEU A 144 6.16 15.91 17.03
C LEU A 144 5.92 16.86 18.19
N ILE A 145 6.62 18.00 18.21
CA ILE A 145 6.44 19.06 19.21
C ILE A 145 5.03 19.63 19.11
N LYS A 146 4.57 19.94 17.89
CA LYS A 146 3.19 20.44 17.65
C LYS A 146 2.13 19.45 18.15
N GLN A 147 2.32 18.15 17.92
CA GLN A 147 1.41 17.12 18.42
C GLN A 147 1.49 16.95 19.95
N ALA A 148 2.68 17.04 20.55
CA ALA A 148 2.85 16.92 21.99
C ALA A 148 2.21 18.09 22.74
N VAL A 149 2.46 19.33 22.29
CA VAL A 149 1.84 20.53 22.88
C VAL A 149 0.31 20.48 22.74
N LYS A 150 -0.20 20.07 21.58
CA LYS A 150 -1.65 19.92 21.37
C LYS A 150 -2.28 18.90 22.31
N LYS A 151 -1.60 17.80 22.64
CA LYS A 151 -2.15 16.77 23.52
C LYS A 151 -1.97 17.04 25.01
N MET A 152 -0.92 17.78 25.38
CA MET A 152 -0.61 18.04 26.79
C MET A 152 -1.37 19.24 27.34
N TYR A 153 -1.58 20.25 26.52
CA TYR A 153 -2.16 21.53 26.95
C TYR A 153 -3.44 21.90 26.19
N ASP A 154 -3.92 21.01 25.31
CA ASP A 154 -5.10 21.23 24.44
C ASP A 154 -5.00 22.48 23.55
N VAL A 155 -3.77 22.87 23.19
CA VAL A 155 -3.51 24.07 22.40
C VAL A 155 -3.05 23.75 20.99
N GLU A 156 -3.66 24.40 20.00
CA GLU A 156 -3.19 24.33 18.63
C GLU A 156 -2.06 25.33 18.32
N ALA A 157 -0.88 24.81 17.99
CA ALA A 157 0.21 25.64 17.49
C ALA A 157 0.01 26.00 16.00
N GLU A 158 0.18 27.27 15.66
CA GLU A 158 0.27 27.74 14.27
C GLU A 158 1.58 27.21 13.65
N LYS A 159 2.72 27.64 14.20
CA LYS A 159 4.07 27.28 13.75
C LYS A 159 5.00 26.97 14.93
N VAL A 160 6.01 26.13 14.66
CA VAL A 160 7.04 25.76 15.64
C VAL A 160 8.42 26.05 15.06
N ASN A 161 9.20 26.86 15.77
CA ASN A 161 10.59 27.15 15.47
C ASN A 161 11.47 26.50 16.54
N THR A 162 12.63 25.97 16.16
CA THR A 162 13.51 25.23 17.08
C THR A 162 14.95 25.64 16.86
N LEU A 163 15.72 25.73 17.94
CA LEU A 163 17.17 25.84 17.93
C LEU A 163 17.78 24.89 18.95
N ILE A 164 19.07 24.59 18.79
CA ILE A 164 19.86 23.89 19.81
C ILE A 164 20.62 24.97 20.60
N ARG A 165 20.49 24.95 21.92
CA ARG A 165 21.25 25.82 22.83
C ARG A 165 22.69 25.33 22.97
N PRO A 166 23.66 26.19 23.33
CA PRO A 166 25.01 25.75 23.66
C PRO A 166 25.04 24.73 24.82
N ASP A 167 24.04 24.77 25.70
CA ASP A 167 23.82 23.79 26.79
C ASP A 167 23.52 22.36 26.31
N GLY A 168 23.39 22.16 24.99
CA GLY A 168 23.05 20.87 24.38
C GLY A 168 21.55 20.55 24.37
N GLU A 169 20.69 21.41 24.90
CA GLU A 169 19.24 21.20 24.88
C GLU A 169 18.55 21.92 23.72
N LYS A 170 17.43 21.36 23.22
CA LYS A 170 16.66 22.00 22.15
C LYS A 170 15.65 22.97 22.75
N LYS A 171 15.69 24.23 22.32
CA LYS A 171 14.67 25.25 22.62
C LYS A 171 13.66 25.30 21.48
N ALA A 172 12.38 25.31 21.80
CA ALA A 172 11.29 25.42 20.84
C ALA A 172 10.43 26.65 21.13
N TYR A 173 10.27 27.51 20.13
CA TYR A 173 9.29 28.59 20.12
C TYR A 173 8.03 28.07 19.43
N VAL A 174 6.92 28.04 20.16
CA VAL A 174 5.64 27.51 19.71
C VAL A 174 4.65 28.66 19.64
N ARG A 175 4.38 29.14 18.43
CA ARG A 175 3.36 30.17 18.21
C ARG A 175 1.99 29.52 18.22
N LEU A 176 1.08 30.04 19.04
CA LEU A 176 -0.27 29.54 19.12
C LEU A 176 -1.13 30.13 17.99
N LYS A 177 -2.26 29.50 17.70
CA LYS A 177 -3.31 30.11 16.89
C LYS A 177 -3.94 31.29 17.64
N ALA A 178 -4.56 32.21 16.90
CA ALA A 178 -5.28 33.34 17.47
C ALA A 178 -6.45 32.94 18.39
N ASP A 179 -6.97 31.71 18.23
CA ASP A 179 -8.05 31.16 19.05
C ASP A 179 -7.62 30.87 20.51
N HIS A 180 -6.31 30.85 20.79
CA HIS A 180 -5.76 30.55 22.10
C HIS A 180 -4.79 31.65 22.52
N ASP A 181 -4.98 32.17 23.74
CA ASP A 181 -4.05 33.11 24.34
C ASP A 181 -2.94 32.36 25.10
N ALA A 182 -1.68 32.73 24.85
CA ALA A 182 -0.52 32.14 25.52
C ALA A 182 -0.45 32.52 26.99
N LEU A 183 -0.97 33.69 27.40
CA LEU A 183 -0.99 34.11 28.80
C LEU A 183 -1.90 33.18 29.63
N ASP A 184 -3.11 32.93 29.16
CA ASP A 184 -4.05 32.01 29.83
C ASP A 184 -3.50 30.58 29.93
N VAL A 185 -2.84 30.11 28.87
CA VAL A 185 -2.23 28.78 28.87
C VAL A 185 -1.04 28.74 29.84
N ALA A 186 -0.22 29.78 29.91
CA ALA A 186 0.89 29.85 30.85
C ALA A 186 0.41 29.85 32.32
N ASN A 187 -0.70 30.52 32.62
CA ASN A 187 -1.34 30.48 33.93
C ASN A 187 -1.83 29.07 34.29
N ARG A 188 -2.42 28.33 33.33
CA ARG A 188 -2.83 26.93 33.54
C ARG A 188 -1.64 26.00 33.77
N ILE A 189 -0.50 26.29 33.16
CA ILE A 189 0.73 25.51 33.37
C ILE A 189 1.40 25.90 34.70
N GLY A 190 1.16 27.10 35.21
CA GLY A 190 1.71 27.61 36.47
C GLY A 190 3.10 28.22 36.32
N ILE A 191 3.33 28.99 35.25
CA ILE A 191 4.62 29.62 34.94
C ILE A 191 4.60 31.15 35.18
N ILE A 192 3.41 31.71 35.35
CA ILE A 192 3.11 33.12 35.63
C ILE A 192 2.39 33.18 36.97
#